data_AF-A0A926HKB1-F1
#
_entry.id   AF-A0A926HKB1-F1
#
_cell.length_a   1.000
_cell.length_b   1.000
_cell.length_c   1.000
_cell.angle_alpha   90.00
_cell.angle_beta   90.00
_cell.angle_gamma   90.00
#
_symmetry.space_group_name_H-M   'P 1'
#
loop_
_entity.id
_entity.type
_entity.pdbx_description
1 polymer ?
#
loop_
_entity_poly.entity_id
_entity_poly.type
_entity_poly.pdbx_seq_one_letter_code
_entity_poly.pdbx_strand_id
1 'polypeptide(L)'
;MHRNTFFALILSTTLTDVSYCQTSKEGVQSPAIDNITPPVAQRIPHEIHNDHGGVRIDYYYWMRDRNDKKVTDYLTAENLYVDSALAHTKPLQQKLFNEMKNRIKEDESSVPYKKGEYYYYTRYEEGGEYPIYCRKKNKLDNPEEIIIDGYVLGKNEPFLNFYVEMSPDQKMVCVIADTRGRN
;
A
#
# COMPACT_ATOMS: atom_id res chain seq x y z
N MET A 1 62.09 -68.20 22.40
CA MET A 1 63.28 -67.37 22.69
C MET A 1 62.95 -65.92 22.36
N HIS A 2 63.20 -65.00 23.31
CA HIS A 2 63.14 -63.52 23.23
C HIS A 2 61.77 -62.88 22.92
N ARG A 3 61.02 -62.41 23.94
CA ARG A 3 61.09 -61.06 24.59
C ARG A 3 60.95 -59.91 23.58
N ASN A 4 59.83 -59.19 23.63
CA ASN A 4 59.89 -57.78 24.01
C ASN A 4 58.53 -57.20 24.44
N THR A 5 58.50 -56.82 25.71
CA THR A 5 57.60 -55.89 26.38
C THR A 5 57.79 -54.47 25.86
N PHE A 6 56.73 -53.66 25.71
CA PHE A 6 56.67 -52.27 26.18
C PHE A 6 55.23 -51.74 26.03
N PHE A 7 54.52 -51.66 27.17
CA PHE A 7 53.22 -51.01 27.33
C PHE A 7 53.46 -49.50 27.44
N ALA A 8 52.84 -48.71 26.57
CA ALA A 8 52.91 -47.24 26.59
C ALA A 8 51.76 -46.64 27.44
N LEU A 9 52.13 -45.64 28.24
CA LEU A 9 51.29 -44.87 29.15
C LEU A 9 50.06 -44.24 28.46
N ILE A 10 48.91 -44.34 29.12
CA ILE A 10 47.69 -43.60 28.82
C ILE A 10 47.74 -42.29 29.61
N LEU A 11 47.88 -41.14 28.94
CA LEU A 11 47.68 -39.83 29.55
C LEU A 11 46.32 -39.29 29.09
N SER A 12 45.33 -39.34 29.98
CA SER A 12 44.00 -38.78 29.77
C SER A 12 44.02 -37.26 29.99
N THR A 13 43.85 -36.47 28.93
CA THR A 13 43.57 -35.05 29.04
C THR A 13 42.09 -34.81 28.68
N THR A 14 41.32 -34.42 29.69
CA THR A 14 39.93 -33.96 29.52
C THR A 14 39.95 -32.55 28.92
N LEU A 15 39.52 -32.40 27.67
CA LEU A 15 39.19 -31.11 27.08
C LEU A 15 37.82 -30.66 27.59
N THR A 16 37.80 -29.60 28.39
CA THR A 16 36.59 -28.83 28.71
C THR A 16 36.63 -27.49 27.96
N ASP A 17 35.61 -27.31 27.13
CA ASP A 17 34.95 -26.09 26.63
C ASP A 17 35.78 -24.97 26.00
N VAL A 18 35.44 -24.63 24.74
CA VAL A 18 34.80 -23.34 24.40
C VAL A 18 33.98 -23.56 23.12
N SER A 19 32.66 -23.80 23.24
CA SER A 19 31.77 -23.64 22.08
C SER A 19 31.58 -22.15 21.84
N TYR A 20 32.35 -21.62 20.89
CA TYR A 20 32.19 -20.28 20.37
C TYR A 20 30.80 -20.17 19.71
N CYS A 21 29.91 -19.35 20.28
CA CYS A 21 28.67 -18.98 19.61
C CYS A 21 29.05 -18.10 18.41
N GLN A 22 29.23 -18.72 17.24
CA GLN A 22 29.28 -17.98 15.99
C GLN A 22 27.87 -17.44 15.76
N THR A 23 27.67 -16.17 16.14
CA THR A 23 26.56 -15.39 15.59
C THR A 23 26.79 -15.35 14.07
N SER A 24 26.05 -16.16 13.31
CA SER A 24 26.00 -16.01 11.87
C SER A 24 25.42 -14.63 11.61
N LYS A 25 26.30 -13.69 11.22
CA LYS A 25 25.87 -12.54 10.44
C LYS A 25 25.41 -13.10 9.10
N GLU A 26 24.16 -13.56 9.03
CA GLU A 26 23.45 -13.63 7.76
C GLU A 26 23.24 -12.19 7.30
N GLY A 27 24.31 -11.61 6.73
CA GLY A 27 24.17 -10.47 5.85
C GLY A 27 23.31 -10.95 4.70
N VAL A 28 22.09 -10.43 4.60
CA VAL A 28 21.24 -10.58 3.42
C VAL A 28 22.05 -10.02 2.25
N GLN A 29 22.71 -10.90 1.51
CA GLN A 29 23.34 -10.56 0.24
C GLN A 29 22.19 -10.12 -0.68
N SER A 30 22.07 -8.80 -0.89
CA SER A 30 21.17 -8.27 -1.91
C SER A 30 21.56 -8.91 -3.24
N PRO A 31 20.62 -9.54 -3.96
CA PRO A 31 20.90 -10.01 -5.31
C PRO A 31 21.29 -8.79 -6.14
N ALA A 32 22.42 -8.90 -6.83
CA ALA A 32 22.97 -7.83 -7.64
C ALA A 32 21.95 -7.42 -8.72
N ILE A 33 21.55 -6.14 -8.71
CA ILE A 33 20.62 -5.50 -9.67
C ILE A 33 21.40 -5.19 -10.97
N ASP A 34 22.15 -6.16 -11.50
CA ASP A 34 23.23 -5.78 -12.42
C ASP A 34 22.78 -5.49 -13.85
N ASN A 35 21.50 -5.66 -14.21
CA ASN A 35 21.03 -5.41 -15.58
C ASN A 35 19.57 -4.95 -15.69
N ILE A 36 19.14 -3.97 -14.88
CA ILE A 36 17.85 -3.29 -15.11
C ILE A 36 18.14 -1.82 -15.39
N THR A 37 17.93 -1.40 -16.64
CA THR A 37 18.19 -0.02 -17.07
C THR A 37 16.89 0.80 -17.04
N PRO A 38 16.91 2.03 -16.48
CA PRO A 38 15.74 2.90 -16.48
C PRO A 38 15.40 3.34 -17.92
N PRO A 39 14.10 3.50 -18.25
CA PRO A 39 13.71 4.07 -19.53
C PRO A 39 14.21 5.51 -19.63
N VAL A 40 14.68 5.90 -20.82
CA VAL A 40 15.19 7.25 -21.06
C VAL A 40 14.11 8.07 -21.77
N ALA A 41 13.67 9.14 -21.13
CA ALA A 41 12.70 10.06 -21.69
C ALA A 41 13.24 10.78 -22.95
N GLN A 42 12.42 10.85 -24.00
CA GLN A 42 12.74 11.66 -25.17
C GLN A 42 12.81 13.14 -24.81
N ARG A 43 13.85 13.84 -25.28
CA ARG A 43 13.98 15.29 -25.14
C ARG A 43 13.48 15.98 -26.41
N ILE A 44 12.38 16.71 -26.30
CA ILE A 44 11.77 17.47 -27.41
C ILE A 44 11.69 18.94 -26.97
N PRO A 45 12.46 19.86 -27.57
CA PRO A 45 12.43 21.26 -27.13
C PRO A 45 11.03 21.85 -27.35
N HIS A 46 10.46 22.42 -26.29
CA HIS A 46 9.21 23.17 -26.33
C HIS A 46 9.39 24.50 -25.59
N GLU A 47 9.07 25.61 -26.23
CA GLU A 47 9.17 26.94 -25.61
C GLU A 47 7.93 27.25 -24.79
N ILE A 48 8.16 27.68 -23.54
CA ILE A 48 7.13 28.16 -22.64
C ILE A 48 7.39 29.66 -22.43
N HIS A 49 6.43 30.46 -22.83
CA HIS A 49 6.44 31.92 -22.65
C HIS A 49 5.71 32.27 -21.36
N ASN A 50 6.26 33.19 -20.58
CA ASN A 50 5.53 33.79 -19.46
C ASN A 50 4.99 35.18 -19.84
N ASP A 51 4.06 35.68 -19.03
CA ASP A 51 3.40 36.97 -19.26
C ASP A 51 4.34 38.19 -19.14
N HIS A 52 5.58 37.96 -18.65
CA HIS A 52 6.61 38.99 -18.47
C HIS A 52 7.72 38.92 -19.54
N GLY A 53 7.49 38.20 -20.64
CA GLY A 53 8.42 38.13 -21.79
C GLY A 53 9.61 37.19 -21.63
N GLY A 54 9.67 36.40 -20.55
CA GLY A 54 10.64 35.34 -20.35
C GLY A 54 10.30 34.09 -21.16
N VAL A 55 11.32 33.44 -21.73
CA VAL A 55 11.20 32.19 -22.48
C VAL A 55 12.00 31.10 -21.76
N ARG A 56 11.37 29.95 -21.52
CA ARG A 56 12.02 28.73 -21.00
C ARG A 56 11.80 27.58 -21.97
N ILE A 57 12.85 26.82 -22.26
CA ILE A 57 12.73 25.58 -23.02
C ILE A 57 12.48 24.42 -22.05
N ASP A 58 11.38 23.71 -22.25
CA ASP A 58 11.04 22.49 -21.53
C ASP A 58 11.13 21.28 -22.47
N TYR A 59 12.12 20.42 -22.25
CA TYR A 59 12.35 19.25 -23.10
C TYR A 59 11.32 18.13 -22.92
N TYR A 60 10.50 18.19 -21.86
CA TYR A 60 9.58 17.13 -21.46
C TYR A 60 8.12 17.59 -21.46
N TYR A 61 7.84 18.75 -22.04
CA TYR A 61 6.49 19.30 -22.12
C TYR A 61 5.46 18.34 -22.75
N TRP A 62 5.92 17.48 -23.67
CA TRP A 62 5.11 16.44 -24.31
C TRP A 62 4.49 15.45 -23.32
N MET A 63 5.08 15.24 -22.14
CA MET A 63 4.55 14.37 -21.09
C MET A 63 3.24 14.87 -20.46
N ARG A 64 2.89 16.14 -20.71
CA ARG A 64 1.65 16.74 -20.20
C ARG A 64 0.40 16.16 -20.88
N ASP A 65 0.50 15.72 -22.13
CA ASP A 65 -0.65 15.18 -22.86
C ASP A 65 -0.90 13.72 -22.46
N ARG A 66 -1.84 13.53 -21.53
CA ARG A 66 -2.21 12.22 -20.99
C ARG A 66 -2.79 11.26 -22.05
N ASN A 67 -3.27 11.78 -23.18
CA ASN A 67 -3.87 10.97 -24.23
C ASN A 67 -2.86 10.58 -25.32
N ASP A 68 -1.65 11.16 -25.31
CA ASP A 68 -0.60 10.80 -26.26
C ASP A 68 -0.08 9.38 -25.95
N LYS A 69 -0.05 8.54 -26.99
CA LYS A 69 0.47 7.18 -26.90
C LYS A 69 1.92 7.17 -26.39
N LYS A 70 2.75 8.14 -26.75
CA LYS A 70 4.14 8.25 -26.28
C LYS A 70 4.22 8.36 -24.76
N VAL A 71 3.27 9.07 -24.14
CA VAL A 71 3.21 9.23 -22.69
C VAL A 71 2.82 7.90 -22.04
N THR A 72 1.80 7.24 -22.57
CA THR A 72 1.35 5.94 -22.07
C THR A 72 2.42 4.85 -22.22
N ASP A 73 3.13 4.83 -23.35
CA ASP A 73 4.23 3.90 -23.61
C ASP A 73 5.38 4.13 -22.62
N TYR A 74 5.75 5.40 -22.38
CA TYR A 74 6.79 5.75 -21.42
C TYR A 74 6.40 5.38 -19.99
N LEU A 75 5.16 5.66 -19.56
CA LEU A 75 4.65 5.27 -18.24
C LEU A 75 4.64 3.75 -18.04
N THR A 76 4.31 3.00 -19.09
CA THR A 76 4.34 1.53 -19.05
C THR A 76 5.78 1.02 -18.90
N ALA A 77 6.74 1.63 -19.61
CA ALA A 77 8.16 1.30 -19.45
C ALA A 77 8.68 1.63 -18.03
N GLU A 78 8.25 2.76 -17.45
CA GLU A 78 8.58 3.12 -16.06
C GLU A 78 7.98 2.11 -15.05
N ASN A 79 6.71 1.72 -15.22
CA ASN A 79 6.09 0.70 -14.36
C ASN A 79 6.85 -0.63 -14.41
N LEU A 80 7.22 -1.09 -15.61
CA LEU A 80 8.01 -2.31 -15.79
C LEU A 80 9.40 -2.21 -15.13
N TYR A 81 10.05 -1.04 -15.25
CA TYR A 81 11.32 -0.79 -14.59
C TYR A 81 11.18 -0.87 -13.07
N VAL A 82 10.18 -0.21 -12.49
CA VAL A 82 9.91 -0.24 -11.04
C VAL A 82 9.62 -1.66 -10.57
N ASP A 83 8.75 -2.39 -11.26
CA ASP A 83 8.41 -3.78 -10.93
C ASP A 83 9.65 -4.68 -10.93
N SER A 84 10.55 -4.48 -11.89
CA SER A 84 11.78 -5.25 -12.02
C SER A 84 12.79 -4.85 -10.95
N ALA A 85 13.03 -3.55 -10.77
CA ALA A 85 14.00 -3.03 -9.80
C ALA A 85 13.62 -3.38 -8.36
N LEU A 86 12.31 -3.36 -8.05
CA LEU A 86 11.78 -3.69 -6.72
C LEU A 86 11.44 -5.17 -6.54
N ALA A 87 11.65 -6.03 -7.54
CA ALA A 87 11.26 -7.44 -7.49
C ALA A 87 11.82 -8.17 -6.25
N HIS A 88 13.08 -7.89 -5.89
CA HIS A 88 13.75 -8.47 -4.72
C HIS A 88 13.11 -8.07 -3.37
N THR A 89 12.35 -6.97 -3.34
CA THR A 89 11.68 -6.47 -2.13
C THR A 89 10.26 -7.01 -1.95
N LYS A 90 9.70 -7.76 -2.91
CA LYS A 90 8.33 -8.30 -2.83
C LYS A 90 8.05 -9.07 -1.53
N PRO A 91 8.95 -9.92 -0.99
CA PRO A 91 8.71 -10.58 0.30
C PRO A 91 8.56 -9.59 1.47
N LEU A 92 9.37 -8.53 1.48
CA LEU A 92 9.28 -7.48 2.49
C LEU A 92 7.99 -6.67 2.35
N GLN A 93 7.62 -6.30 1.13
CA GLN A 93 6.36 -5.59 0.86
C GLN A 93 5.15 -6.39 1.36
N GLN A 94 5.10 -7.71 1.07
CA GLN A 94 4.03 -8.58 1.54
C GLN A 94 3.99 -8.68 3.07
N LYS A 95 5.15 -8.80 3.72
CA LYS A 95 5.24 -8.81 5.18
C LYS A 95 4.68 -7.52 5.77
N LEU A 96 5.10 -6.37 5.26
CA LEU A 96 4.62 -5.06 5.72
C LEU A 96 3.12 -4.87 5.45
N PHE A 97 2.63 -5.30 4.28
CA PHE A 97 1.20 -5.30 3.96
C PHE A 97 0.38 -6.06 5.01
N ASN A 98 0.78 -7.30 5.32
CA ASN A 98 0.09 -8.12 6.32
C ASN A 98 0.18 -7.50 7.72
N GLU A 99 1.33 -6.94 8.10
CA GLU A 99 1.50 -6.26 9.38
C GLU A 99 0.59 -5.03 9.51
N MET A 100 0.48 -4.20 8.46
CA MET A 100 -0.41 -3.04 8.45
C MET A 100 -1.88 -3.47 8.48
N LYS A 101 -2.25 -4.46 7.66
CA LYS A 101 -3.61 -5.00 7.63
C LYS A 101 -4.04 -5.51 9.01
N ASN A 102 -3.19 -6.30 9.68
CA ASN A 102 -3.50 -6.88 10.98
C ASN A 102 -3.64 -5.85 12.12
N ARG A 103 -3.17 -4.61 11.92
CA ARG A 103 -3.34 -3.51 12.89
C ARG A 103 -4.67 -2.77 12.73
N ILE A 104 -5.37 -2.99 11.63
CA ILE A 104 -6.68 -2.39 11.34
C ILE A 104 -7.74 -3.40 11.78
N LYS A 105 -8.74 -2.95 12.54
CA LYS A 105 -9.92 -3.78 12.84
C LYS A 105 -10.81 -3.77 11.61
N GLU A 106 -11.08 -4.94 11.04
CA GLU A 106 -11.87 -5.03 9.79
C GLU A 106 -13.33 -4.59 10.02
N ASP A 107 -13.88 -4.84 11.21
CA ASP A 107 -15.22 -4.42 11.62
C ASP A 107 -15.18 -3.10 12.41
N GLU A 108 -14.70 -2.03 11.77
CA GLU A 108 -14.69 -0.72 12.40
C GLU A 108 -16.05 -0.03 12.28
N SER A 109 -16.57 0.45 13.41
CA SER A 109 -17.70 1.38 13.43
C SER A 109 -17.30 2.67 14.15
N SER A 110 -17.73 3.81 13.60
CA SER A 110 -17.51 5.10 14.23
C SER A 110 -18.35 5.23 15.49
N VAL A 111 -17.88 6.01 16.47
CA VAL A 111 -18.69 6.39 17.63
C VAL A 111 -19.96 7.12 17.16
N PRO A 112 -21.17 6.65 17.51
CA PRO A 112 -22.39 7.29 17.06
C PRO A 112 -22.55 8.72 17.60
N TYR A 113 -22.97 9.64 16.73
CA TYR A 113 -23.28 11.01 17.11
C TYR A 113 -24.76 11.33 16.88
N LYS A 114 -25.35 12.16 17.74
CA LYS A 114 -26.75 12.55 17.65
C LYS A 114 -26.92 13.82 16.83
N LYS A 115 -27.82 13.82 15.85
CA LYS A 115 -28.27 15.00 15.10
C LYS A 115 -29.79 14.92 14.93
N GLY A 116 -30.54 15.86 15.53
CA GLY A 116 -32.00 15.80 15.61
C GLY A 116 -32.51 14.51 16.24
N GLU A 117 -33.41 13.81 15.54
CA GLU A 117 -34.05 12.59 16.01
C GLU A 117 -33.26 11.31 15.67
N TYR A 118 -32.04 11.42 15.13
CA TYR A 118 -31.24 10.25 14.71
C TYR A 118 -29.84 10.25 15.33
N TYR A 119 -29.34 9.04 15.55
CA TYR A 119 -27.94 8.74 15.78
C TYR A 119 -27.34 8.25 14.48
N TYR A 120 -26.25 8.88 14.05
CA TYR A 120 -25.54 8.55 12.82
C TYR A 120 -24.21 7.90 13.16
N TYR A 121 -23.81 6.94 12.33
CA TYR A 121 -22.50 6.30 12.40
C TYR A 121 -22.18 5.69 11.04
N THR A 122 -20.88 5.48 10.81
CA THR A 122 -20.37 4.70 9.69
C THR A 122 -19.88 3.36 10.21
N ARG A 123 -20.08 2.30 9.43
CA ARG A 123 -19.49 1.00 9.70
C ARG A 123 -18.86 0.41 8.45
N TYR A 124 -17.87 -0.45 8.65
CA TYR A 124 -17.29 -1.29 7.61
C TYR A 124 -17.72 -2.74 7.83
N GLU A 125 -17.81 -3.50 6.73
CA GLU A 125 -17.99 -4.94 6.80
C GLU A 125 -16.63 -5.62 6.69
N GLU A 126 -16.52 -6.83 7.24
CA GLU A 126 -15.27 -7.60 7.22
C GLU A 126 -14.78 -7.79 5.77
N GLY A 127 -13.48 -7.57 5.55
CA GLY A 127 -12.88 -7.58 4.20
C GLY A 127 -13.33 -6.45 3.27
N GLY A 128 -14.08 -5.48 3.78
CA GLY A 128 -14.71 -4.47 2.97
C GLY A 128 -13.92 -3.15 2.83
N GLU A 129 -13.91 -2.57 1.63
CA GLU A 129 -13.15 -1.36 1.29
C GLU A 129 -13.93 -0.03 1.46
N TYR A 130 -15.27 -0.08 1.51
CA TYR A 130 -16.11 1.12 1.54
C TYR A 130 -16.99 1.24 2.80
N PRO A 131 -17.22 2.46 3.30
CA PRO A 131 -18.10 2.67 4.44
C PRO A 131 -19.57 2.47 4.07
N ILE A 132 -20.33 1.99 5.04
CA ILE A 132 -21.80 2.00 5.03
C ILE A 132 -22.24 3.09 6.00
N TYR A 133 -22.98 4.08 5.48
CA TYR A 133 -23.54 5.16 6.27
C TYR A 133 -24.88 4.72 6.84
N CYS A 134 -24.99 4.70 8.16
CA CYS A 134 -26.15 4.19 8.88
C CYS A 134 -26.73 5.26 9.82
N ARG A 135 -28.01 5.08 10.17
CA ARG A 135 -28.64 5.83 11.26
C ARG A 135 -29.58 4.97 12.08
N LYS A 136 -29.85 5.40 13.31
CA LYS A 136 -30.87 4.84 14.21
C LYS A 136 -31.73 5.95 14.77
N LYS A 137 -33.06 5.78 14.76
CA LYS A 137 -33.99 6.79 15.24
C LYS A 137 -34.07 6.80 16.77
N ASN A 138 -33.99 7.95 17.42
CA ASN A 138 -34.21 8.23 18.85
C ASN A 138 -33.31 7.53 19.88
N LYS A 139 -32.98 6.25 19.71
CA LYS A 139 -32.17 5.44 20.63
C LYS A 139 -31.26 4.49 19.83
N LEU A 140 -30.14 4.10 20.42
CA LEU A 140 -29.16 3.20 19.80
C LEU A 140 -29.63 1.73 19.71
N ASP A 141 -30.66 1.35 20.47
CA ASP A 141 -31.24 0.00 20.41
C ASP A 141 -32.33 -0.13 19.34
N ASN A 142 -32.72 0.99 18.73
CA ASN A 142 -33.70 0.95 17.65
C ASN A 142 -33.09 0.36 16.37
N PRO A 143 -33.92 -0.19 15.46
CA PRO A 143 -33.45 -0.77 14.21
C PRO A 143 -32.57 0.20 13.41
N GLU A 144 -31.52 -0.35 12.80
CA GLU A 144 -30.64 0.38 11.87
C GLU A 144 -31.38 0.68 10.56
N GLU A 145 -31.20 1.90 10.06
CA GLU A 145 -31.55 2.34 8.71
C GLU A 145 -30.26 2.62 7.94
N ILE A 146 -30.05 1.95 6.80
CA ILE A 146 -28.93 2.23 5.91
C ILE A 146 -29.28 3.45 5.05
N ILE A 147 -28.41 4.45 5.07
CA ILE A 147 -28.54 5.67 4.26
C ILE A 147 -27.91 5.43 2.88
N ILE A 148 -26.64 5.02 2.86
CA ILE A 148 -25.88 4.70 1.65
C ILE A 148 -24.92 3.55 1.94
N ASP A 149 -24.89 2.59 1.02
CA ASP A 149 -23.96 1.48 1.01
C ASP A 149 -22.90 1.70 -0.08
N GLY A 150 -21.65 1.87 0.34
CA GLY A 150 -20.53 2.10 -0.57
C GLY A 150 -20.19 0.89 -1.47
N TYR A 151 -20.45 -0.35 -1.04
CA TYR A 151 -20.22 -1.54 -1.89
C TYR A 151 -21.19 -1.56 -3.05
N VAL A 152 -22.47 -1.26 -2.77
CA VAL A 152 -23.50 -1.19 -3.80
C VAL A 152 -23.18 -0.06 -4.78
N LEU A 153 -22.72 1.09 -4.26
CA LEU A 153 -22.35 2.23 -5.08
C LEU A 153 -21.12 1.96 -5.97
N GLY A 154 -20.12 1.24 -5.45
CA GLY A 154 -18.84 1.00 -6.12
C GLY A 154 -18.75 -0.29 -6.94
N LYS A 155 -19.78 -1.15 -6.93
CA LYS A 155 -19.72 -2.53 -7.45
C LYS A 155 -19.15 -2.69 -8.87
N ASN A 156 -19.38 -1.71 -9.76
CA ASN A 156 -18.95 -1.78 -11.15
C ASN A 156 -17.93 -0.70 -11.53
N GLU A 157 -17.37 0.00 -10.54
CA GLU A 157 -16.45 1.11 -10.77
C GLU A 157 -15.03 0.70 -10.37
N PRO A 158 -14.02 1.00 -11.20
CA PRO A 158 -12.62 0.68 -10.88
C PRO A 158 -12.05 1.53 -9.73
N PHE A 159 -12.75 2.61 -9.39
CA PHE A 159 -12.43 3.53 -8.31
C PHE A 159 -13.74 4.15 -7.82
N LEU A 160 -13.88 4.37 -6.52
CA LEU A 160 -14.94 5.17 -5.95
C LEU A 160 -14.39 6.01 -4.80
N ASN A 161 -14.66 7.30 -4.84
CA ASN A 161 -14.59 8.18 -3.69
C ASN A 161 -15.93 8.89 -3.57
N PHE A 162 -16.52 8.94 -2.37
CA PHE A 162 -17.81 9.56 -2.21
C PHE A 162 -17.97 10.25 -0.85
N TYR A 163 -18.82 11.26 -0.83
CA TYR A 163 -19.21 12.01 0.35
C TYR A 163 -20.73 12.01 0.47
N VAL A 164 -21.21 11.93 1.70
CA VAL A 164 -22.63 11.83 2.03
C VAL A 164 -22.99 12.92 3.02
N GLU A 165 -24.03 13.70 2.72
CA GLU A 165 -24.57 14.72 3.62
C GLU A 165 -26.09 14.59 3.73
N MET A 166 -26.60 14.72 4.96
CA MET A 166 -28.03 14.71 5.22
C MET A 166 -28.62 16.12 5.17
N SER A 167 -29.80 16.26 4.57
CA SER A 167 -30.57 17.51 4.62
C SER A 167 -30.90 17.91 6.06
N PRO A 168 -31.09 19.22 6.35
CA PRO A 168 -31.45 19.68 7.69
C PRO A 168 -32.73 19.05 8.25
N ASP A 169 -33.70 18.73 7.38
CA ASP A 169 -34.96 18.06 7.74
C ASP A 169 -34.84 16.52 7.78
N GLN A 170 -33.66 15.97 7.49
CA GLN A 170 -33.30 14.56 7.60
C GLN A 170 -34.09 13.61 6.69
N LYS A 171 -34.72 14.15 5.65
CA LYS A 171 -35.55 13.41 4.67
C LYS A 171 -34.85 13.16 3.35
N MET A 172 -33.83 13.94 3.02
CA MET A 172 -33.06 13.81 1.78
C MET A 172 -31.58 13.60 2.09
N VAL A 173 -30.90 12.88 1.20
CA VAL A 173 -29.46 12.68 1.25
C VAL A 173 -28.85 13.22 -0.03
N CYS A 174 -27.75 13.96 0.11
CA CYS A 174 -26.89 14.33 -1.00
C CYS A 174 -25.70 13.38 -1.03
N VAL A 175 -25.42 12.81 -2.19
CA VAL A 175 -24.24 11.97 -2.43
C VAL A 175 -23.44 12.60 -3.54
N ILE A 176 -22.18 12.89 -3.25
CA ILE A 176 -21.19 13.35 -4.23
C ILE A 176 -20.25 12.18 -4.44
N ALA A 177 -20.12 11.69 -5.68
CA ALA A 177 -19.27 10.54 -6.00
C ALA A 177 -18.32 10.88 -7.16
N ASP A 178 -17.07 10.42 -7.05
CA ASP A 178 -16.06 10.42 -8.10
C ASP A 178 -15.64 8.97 -8.39
N THR A 179 -15.82 8.54 -9.64
CA THR A 179 -15.44 7.20 -10.09
C THR A 179 -14.17 7.18 -10.92
N ARG A 180 -13.52 8.33 -11.09
CA ARG A 180 -12.36 8.53 -11.97
C ARG A 180 -11.14 9.10 -11.27
N GLY A 181 -11.26 9.59 -10.03
CA GLY A 181 -10.17 10.14 -9.23
C GLY A 181 -9.57 11.39 -9.86
N ARG A 182 -10.41 12.30 -10.36
CA ARG A 182 -9.98 13.53 -11.07
C ARG A 182 -10.23 14.81 -10.27
N ASN A 183 -10.91 14.71 -9.13
CA ASN A 183 -11.25 15.81 -8.25
C ASN A 183 -10.15 16.08 -7.21
#